data_AF-A0A8T0A7T2-F1
#
_entry.id   AF-A0A8T0A7T2-F1
#
_cell.length_a   1.000
_cell.length_b   1.000
_cell.length_c   1.000
_cell.angle_alpha   90.00
_cell.angle_beta   90.00
_cell.angle_gamma   90.00
#
_symmetry.space_group_name_H-M   'P 1'
#
loop_
_entity.id
_entity.type
_entity.pdbx_description
1 polymer ?
#
loop_
_entity_poly.entity_id
_entity_poly.type
_entity_poly.pdbx_seq_one_letter_code
_entity_poly.pdbx_strand_id
1 'polypeptide(L)'
;MKLHLFMLLFITEVLPAIHAVSRKYHLILTAKTWTDARTYCRAMYNDLATLETPAEIVKIQNIAKSQNCASATWIGLYNDVNSWRWSMGNESLGSFKFWYSPNPDNWMATESCAAIDLYGWYDFSCKTLLTFICFDGNYTGTSRYIFINMQSTWSDAQSYCRQHHTDLASARNSTENSIVNSLAVFGGSWFGLFRDTWKWSDQTNFTSIPWIPGQPDNSLKQENCVLLLNGQAGDDLCSKILPFFCESEIFPIIPAVYRKYYLILNGKTWTDARTYCRSMYTDLATLETPAEIAQIQNIAKSQNSASTTWIGLYNDVNSWRWSMGNVSLGSFSNWYPPNPDNYLGKESCGAMVPAGWSDDQCETPLTFICFDESYTGTSSYIFINMQLTWSDAQSYCRPHHTDLASVRNSAENSIVKSLSVSGGSWFGLFRDTWKWSDQTNFNSIPWLAGQPDNSLKQENCVLFLNGVTADVLCSKIIPFFCETVITGKKQIARLKIKSNQDVDDPGVKVAILDKIRQMFSNKGNITVRWRQQSDGLVFKRIKGNRTTTTFC
;
A
#
# COMPACT_ATOMS: atom_id res chain seq x y z
N MET A 1 -30.84 -38.00 -14.25
CA MET A 1 -30.64 -38.27 -15.68
C MET A 1 -30.57 -36.94 -16.42
N LYS A 2 -29.51 -36.78 -17.24
CA LYS A 2 -29.12 -35.63 -18.09
C LYS A 2 -28.88 -34.27 -17.41
N LEU A 3 -27.62 -34.05 -17.02
CA LEU A 3 -27.00 -32.73 -16.88
C LEU A 3 -26.54 -32.28 -18.29
N HIS A 4 -26.87 -31.07 -18.72
CA HIS A 4 -26.24 -30.46 -19.90
C HIS A 4 -25.06 -29.61 -19.45
N LEU A 5 -23.87 -30.12 -19.75
CA LEU A 5 -22.57 -29.53 -19.50
C LEU A 5 -22.21 -28.66 -20.72
N PHE A 6 -22.29 -27.34 -20.60
CA PHE A 6 -21.65 -26.44 -21.57
C PHE A 6 -20.19 -26.27 -21.15
N MET A 7 -19.28 -27.02 -21.80
CA MET A 7 -17.84 -26.77 -21.77
C MET A 7 -17.52 -25.67 -22.79
N LEU A 8 -16.97 -24.55 -22.34
CA LEU A 8 -16.24 -23.60 -23.18
C LEU A 8 -14.74 -23.78 -22.87
N LEU A 9 -14.03 -24.32 -23.85
CA LEU A 9 -12.57 -24.45 -23.87
C LEU A 9 -11.92 -23.05 -23.92
N PHE A 10 -11.00 -22.77 -22.99
CA PHE A 10 -10.09 -21.64 -23.09
C PHE A 10 -8.83 -22.08 -23.84
N ILE A 11 -8.51 -21.41 -24.95
CA ILE A 11 -7.17 -21.46 -25.55
C ILE A 11 -6.33 -20.45 -24.77
N THR A 12 -5.37 -20.95 -23.98
CA THR A 12 -4.37 -20.12 -23.30
C THR A 12 -3.19 -19.92 -24.24
N GLU A 13 -3.10 -18.75 -24.87
CA GLU A 13 -1.80 -18.19 -25.26
C GLU A 13 -1.43 -17.13 -24.22
N VAL A 14 -0.48 -17.48 -23.36
CA VAL A 14 0.16 -16.56 -22.42
C VAL A 14 1.21 -15.79 -23.22
N LEU A 15 0.88 -14.56 -23.63
CA LEU A 15 1.90 -13.58 -23.98
C LEU A 15 2.44 -12.96 -22.68
N PRO A 16 3.76 -12.91 -22.47
CA PRO A 16 4.33 -12.29 -21.28
C PRO A 16 4.13 -10.78 -21.36
N ALA A 17 3.29 -10.24 -20.47
CA ALA A 17 3.14 -8.80 -20.29
C ALA A 17 4.46 -8.23 -19.74
N ILE A 18 5.17 -7.49 -20.58
CA ILE A 18 6.31 -6.65 -20.21
C ILE A 18 5.77 -5.60 -19.22
N HIS A 19 6.22 -5.66 -17.96
CA HIS A 19 5.88 -4.67 -16.95
C HIS A 19 6.58 -3.35 -17.29
N ALA A 20 5.81 -2.31 -17.65
CA ALA A 20 6.35 -0.98 -17.88
C ALA A 20 6.74 -0.32 -16.54
N VAL A 21 8.02 -0.05 -16.34
CA VAL A 21 8.59 0.62 -15.16
C VAL A 21 8.33 2.13 -15.27
N SER A 22 7.72 2.76 -14.25
CA SER A 22 7.46 4.21 -14.27
C SER A 22 8.57 4.99 -13.57
N ARG A 23 9.42 5.69 -14.34
CA ARG A 23 10.47 6.60 -13.85
C ARG A 23 9.88 7.93 -13.34
N LYS A 24 10.42 8.47 -12.25
CA LYS A 24 10.15 9.82 -11.73
C LYS A 24 11.27 10.76 -12.19
N TYR A 25 10.91 11.97 -12.62
CA TYR A 25 11.80 12.93 -13.25
C TYR A 25 11.88 14.23 -12.44
N HIS A 26 13.07 14.81 -12.37
CA HIS A 26 13.36 16.03 -11.61
C HIS A 26 14.09 17.04 -12.49
N LEU A 27 13.51 18.22 -12.68
CA LEU A 27 14.14 19.32 -13.41
C LEU A 27 15.04 20.12 -12.48
N ILE A 28 16.30 20.25 -12.87
CA ILE A 28 17.33 20.99 -12.14
C ILE A 28 17.60 22.29 -12.88
N LEU A 29 17.30 23.41 -12.22
CA LEU A 29 17.34 24.75 -12.81
C LEU A 29 18.76 25.35 -12.89
N THR A 30 19.75 24.71 -12.27
CA THR A 30 21.15 25.16 -12.33
C THR A 30 21.77 24.75 -13.67
N ALA A 31 22.15 25.70 -14.51
CA ALA A 31 22.72 25.39 -15.82
C ALA A 31 24.12 24.74 -15.72
N LYS A 32 24.34 23.65 -16.46
CA LYS A 32 25.58 22.86 -16.49
C LYS A 32 25.88 22.34 -17.90
N THR A 33 27.14 21.98 -18.15
CA THR A 33 27.50 21.21 -19.36
C THR A 33 26.86 19.83 -19.29
N TRP A 34 26.69 19.13 -20.41
CA TRP A 34 26.05 17.81 -20.39
C TRP A 34 26.79 16.82 -19.48
N THR A 35 28.13 16.84 -19.49
CA THR A 35 28.98 15.99 -18.65
C THR A 35 28.81 16.32 -17.16
N ASP A 36 28.77 17.61 -16.80
CA ASP A 36 28.58 18.03 -15.41
C ASP A 36 27.15 17.78 -14.93
N ALA A 37 26.16 17.95 -15.81
CA ALA A 37 24.76 17.62 -15.57
C ALA A 37 24.59 16.11 -15.32
N ARG A 38 25.23 15.26 -16.13
CA ARG A 38 25.25 13.81 -15.93
C ARG A 38 25.90 13.44 -14.61
N THR A 39 27.05 14.04 -14.31
CA THR A 39 27.77 13.81 -13.06
C THR A 39 26.91 14.21 -11.86
N TYR A 40 26.23 15.36 -11.95
CA TYR A 40 25.27 15.79 -10.95
C TYR A 40 24.08 14.83 -10.83
N CYS A 41 23.47 14.40 -11.94
CA CYS A 41 22.34 13.46 -11.89
C CYS A 41 22.75 12.11 -11.31
N ARG A 42 23.96 11.62 -11.58
CA ARG A 42 24.46 10.39 -10.94
C ARG A 42 24.83 10.59 -9.47
N ALA A 43 25.18 11.81 -9.08
CA ALA A 43 25.48 12.15 -7.69
C ALA A 43 24.22 12.35 -6.84
N MET A 44 23.15 12.93 -7.41
CA MET A 44 21.95 13.34 -6.68
C MET A 44 20.72 12.49 -6.98
N TYR A 45 20.73 11.73 -8.07
CA TYR A 45 19.66 10.89 -8.61
C TYR A 45 20.29 9.62 -9.20
N ASN A 46 19.68 9.00 -10.23
CA ASN A 46 20.29 7.86 -10.92
C ASN A 46 21.09 8.25 -12.17
N ASP A 47 20.46 8.88 -13.17
CA ASP A 47 21.16 9.39 -14.35
C ASP A 47 20.32 10.51 -15.02
N LEU A 48 20.82 11.10 -16.09
CA LEU A 48 20.05 12.01 -16.94
C LEU A 48 18.88 11.28 -17.61
N ALA A 49 17.75 11.97 -17.75
CA ALA A 49 16.48 11.42 -18.23
C ALA A 49 16.62 10.53 -19.47
N THR A 50 16.14 9.29 -19.35
CA THR A 50 16.06 8.33 -20.46
C THR A 50 14.61 8.27 -20.93
N LEU A 51 14.34 8.71 -22.16
CA LEU A 51 12.99 8.97 -22.67
C LEU A 51 12.67 8.03 -23.83
N GLU A 52 12.18 6.84 -23.49
CA GLU A 52 12.02 5.73 -24.45
C GLU A 52 10.57 5.56 -24.90
N THR A 53 9.65 6.26 -24.23
CA THR A 53 8.21 6.17 -24.50
C THR A 53 7.55 7.56 -24.63
N PRO A 54 6.45 7.65 -25.41
CA PRO A 54 5.67 8.89 -25.49
C PRO A 54 5.15 9.40 -24.13
N ALA A 55 4.83 8.49 -23.20
CA ALA A 55 4.36 8.85 -21.86
C ALA A 55 5.42 9.61 -21.04
N GLU A 56 6.70 9.28 -21.23
CA GLU A 56 7.81 9.96 -20.55
C GLU A 56 8.06 11.35 -21.14
N ILE A 57 7.90 11.52 -22.46
CA ILE A 57 7.95 12.84 -23.11
C ILE A 57 6.91 13.78 -22.50
N VAL A 58 5.67 13.33 -22.33
CA VAL A 58 4.59 14.13 -21.74
C VAL A 58 4.91 14.52 -20.29
N LYS A 59 5.47 13.60 -19.48
CA LYS A 59 5.90 13.91 -18.11
C LYS A 59 6.91 15.05 -18.09
N ILE A 60 7.93 15.00 -18.95
CA ILE A 60 8.99 16.01 -19.03
C ILE A 60 8.44 17.37 -19.50
N GLN A 61 7.59 17.37 -20.52
CA GLN A 61 6.96 18.61 -21.01
C GLN A 61 6.09 19.27 -19.95
N ASN A 62 5.40 18.49 -19.10
CA ASN A 62 4.61 19.03 -18.00
C ASN A 62 5.49 19.63 -16.88
N ILE A 63 6.66 19.04 -16.61
CA ILE A 63 7.65 19.59 -15.67
C ILE A 63 8.22 20.92 -16.20
N ALA A 64 8.51 21.00 -17.50
CA ALA A 64 8.99 22.24 -18.13
C ALA A 64 7.92 23.34 -18.12
N LYS A 65 6.66 23.00 -18.42
CA LYS A 65 5.51 23.93 -18.39
C LYS A 65 5.21 24.46 -16.98
N SER A 66 5.27 23.61 -15.96
CA SER A 66 4.95 24.01 -14.58
C SER A 66 5.96 25.00 -13.98
N GLN A 67 7.20 25.00 -14.49
CA GLN A 67 8.27 25.91 -14.09
C GLN A 67 8.44 27.12 -15.03
N ASN A 68 7.53 27.28 -16.00
CA ASN A 68 7.59 28.33 -17.04
C ASN A 68 8.92 28.33 -17.82
N CYS A 69 9.54 27.16 -17.99
CA CYS A 69 10.78 26.99 -18.73
C CYS A 69 10.47 26.71 -20.20
N ALA A 70 10.77 27.69 -21.07
CA ALA A 70 10.68 27.53 -22.52
C ALA A 70 12.02 27.12 -23.18
N SER A 71 13.10 27.02 -22.40
CA SER A 71 14.45 26.72 -22.90
C SER A 71 14.72 25.21 -22.91
N ALA A 72 15.50 24.77 -23.91
CA ALA A 72 15.97 23.38 -24.03
C ALA A 72 16.72 22.93 -22.76
N THR A 73 16.52 21.67 -22.38
CA THR A 73 17.08 21.08 -21.15
C THR A 73 17.72 19.72 -21.42
N TRP A 74 18.86 19.43 -20.80
CA TRP A 74 19.61 18.20 -21.08
C TRP A 74 18.84 16.93 -20.69
N ILE A 75 18.94 15.93 -21.58
CA ILE A 75 18.50 14.54 -21.36
C ILE A 75 19.70 13.60 -21.53
N GLY A 76 19.53 12.31 -21.20
CA GLY A 76 20.63 11.34 -21.18
C GLY A 76 21.11 10.87 -22.55
N LEU A 77 20.56 11.42 -23.65
CA LEU A 77 20.89 10.98 -25.00
C LEU A 77 22.16 11.69 -25.50
N TYR A 78 23.12 10.91 -26.00
CA TYR A 78 24.38 11.42 -26.55
C TYR A 78 24.83 10.60 -27.77
N ASN A 79 25.66 11.19 -28.62
CA ASN A 79 26.18 10.57 -29.83
C ASN A 79 27.55 9.93 -29.54
N ASP A 80 27.61 8.61 -29.68
CA ASP A 80 28.80 7.78 -29.62
C ASP A 80 29.15 7.29 -31.03
N VAL A 81 30.02 8.05 -31.72
CA VAL A 81 30.56 7.74 -33.06
C VAL A 81 29.47 7.36 -34.07
N ASN A 82 28.63 8.32 -34.45
CA ASN A 82 27.49 8.17 -35.39
C ASN A 82 26.37 7.24 -34.88
N SER A 83 26.32 6.96 -33.58
CA SER A 83 25.26 6.18 -32.95
C SER A 83 24.75 6.90 -31.70
N TRP A 84 23.47 7.21 -31.65
CA TRP A 84 22.86 7.81 -30.46
C TRP A 84 22.61 6.73 -29.40
N ARG A 85 23.00 7.02 -28.16
CA ARG A 85 22.90 6.12 -27.01
C ARG A 85 22.39 6.84 -25.76
N TRP A 86 21.77 6.09 -24.86
CA TRP A 86 21.39 6.59 -23.55
C TRP A 86 22.55 6.48 -22.55
N SER A 87 22.71 7.51 -21.71
CA SER A 87 23.75 7.56 -20.69
C SER A 87 23.57 6.46 -19.63
N MET A 88 22.32 6.09 -19.33
CA MET A 88 22.00 4.92 -18.51
C MET A 88 22.16 3.64 -19.36
N GLY A 89 22.93 2.66 -18.85
CA GLY A 89 23.08 1.35 -19.49
C GLY A 89 23.90 1.34 -20.79
N ASN A 90 24.21 2.51 -21.36
CA ASN A 90 24.87 2.67 -22.66
C ASN A 90 24.11 2.01 -23.82
N GLU A 91 22.78 1.91 -23.68
CA GLU A 91 21.90 1.26 -24.65
C GLU A 91 21.74 2.13 -25.91
N SER A 92 21.61 1.48 -27.07
CA SER A 92 21.38 2.17 -28.33
C SER A 92 19.99 2.81 -28.38
N LEU A 93 19.87 3.98 -29.03
CA LEU A 93 18.58 4.60 -29.29
C LEU A 93 17.66 3.63 -30.03
N GLY A 94 16.55 3.26 -29.39
CA GLY A 94 15.56 2.33 -29.93
C GLY A 94 14.77 2.87 -31.12
N SER A 95 13.65 2.22 -31.45
CA SER A 95 12.80 2.60 -32.58
C SER A 95 12.03 3.90 -32.36
N PHE A 96 11.78 4.28 -31.10
CA PHE A 96 11.11 5.53 -30.75
C PHE A 96 12.09 6.70 -30.85
N LYS A 97 11.72 7.72 -31.63
CA LYS A 97 12.52 8.93 -31.85
C LYS A 97 11.61 10.14 -31.76
N PHE A 98 12.06 11.16 -31.03
CA PHE A 98 11.30 12.39 -30.82
C PHE A 98 12.10 13.64 -31.22
N TRP A 99 12.92 13.53 -32.27
CA TRP A 99 13.69 14.65 -32.81
C TRP A 99 12.80 15.72 -33.42
N TYR A 100 13.11 16.99 -33.16
CA TYR A 100 12.49 18.11 -33.85
C TYR A 100 13.16 18.32 -35.21
N SER A 101 12.40 18.29 -36.30
CA SER A 101 12.97 18.47 -37.65
C SER A 101 13.69 19.82 -37.79
N PRO A 102 14.94 19.88 -38.30
CA PRO A 102 15.68 18.84 -39.03
C PRO A 102 16.70 18.02 -38.20
N ASN A 103 16.64 18.05 -36.86
CA ASN A 103 17.60 17.39 -35.98
C ASN A 103 17.51 15.84 -36.05
N PRO A 104 18.59 15.10 -35.73
CA PRO A 104 19.92 15.60 -35.42
C PRO A 104 20.66 16.05 -36.69
N ASP A 105 21.08 17.30 -36.76
CA ASP A 105 21.75 17.87 -37.94
C ASP A 105 23.28 17.94 -37.79
N ASN A 106 23.78 17.66 -36.58
CA ASN A 106 25.17 17.67 -36.19
C ASN A 106 25.90 18.94 -36.66
N TRP A 107 25.32 20.11 -36.35
CA TRP A 107 25.82 21.39 -36.83
C TRP A 107 27.32 21.56 -36.52
N MET A 108 28.10 21.83 -37.56
CA MET A 108 29.56 21.96 -37.53
C MET A 108 30.33 20.76 -36.94
N ALA A 109 29.72 19.57 -36.89
CA ALA A 109 30.29 18.37 -36.28
C ALA A 109 30.61 18.53 -34.77
N THR A 110 29.86 19.37 -34.07
CA THR A 110 30.09 19.66 -32.63
C THR A 110 28.95 19.24 -31.72
N GLU A 111 27.82 18.79 -32.28
CA GLU A 111 26.59 18.54 -31.55
C GLU A 111 26.42 17.05 -31.27
N SER A 112 26.86 16.65 -30.08
CA SER A 112 26.92 15.23 -29.68
C SER A 112 26.11 14.92 -28.43
N CYS A 113 25.32 15.88 -27.94
CA CYS A 113 24.49 15.72 -26.75
C CYS A 113 23.09 16.24 -27.04
N ALA A 114 22.05 15.55 -26.57
CA ALA A 114 20.68 15.95 -26.85
C ALA A 114 20.03 16.68 -25.68
N ALA A 115 19.22 17.69 -26.01
CA ALA A 115 18.33 18.38 -25.09
C ALA A 115 16.88 18.29 -25.61
N ILE A 116 15.92 18.41 -24.70
CA ILE A 116 14.49 18.41 -25.00
C ILE A 116 13.86 19.76 -24.68
N ASP A 117 12.85 20.15 -25.44
CA ASP A 117 11.92 21.23 -25.09
C ASP A 117 10.44 20.80 -25.28
N LEU A 118 9.53 21.77 -25.43
CA LEU A 118 8.11 21.49 -25.64
C LEU A 118 7.76 20.85 -27.00
N TYR A 119 8.69 20.84 -27.96
CA TYR A 119 8.45 20.45 -29.34
C TYR A 119 9.25 19.22 -29.77
N GLY A 120 10.43 18.98 -29.20
CA GLY A 120 11.22 17.79 -29.55
C GLY A 120 12.60 17.73 -28.92
N TRP A 121 13.38 16.75 -29.36
CA TRP A 121 14.80 16.64 -29.10
C TRP A 121 15.61 17.41 -30.14
N TYR A 122 16.68 18.03 -29.68
CA TYR A 122 17.66 18.77 -30.46
C TYR A 122 19.04 18.28 -30.06
N ASP A 123 19.95 18.17 -31.01
CA ASP A 123 21.36 18.01 -30.71
C ASP A 123 22.00 19.38 -30.45
N PHE A 124 22.91 19.40 -29.49
CA PHE A 124 23.64 20.59 -29.07
C PHE A 124 25.08 20.21 -28.75
N SER A 125 25.95 21.22 -28.77
CA SER A 125 27.29 21.09 -28.23
C SER A 125 27.23 20.68 -26.76
N CYS A 126 27.88 19.57 -26.39
CA CYS A 126 27.93 19.07 -25.01
C CYS A 126 28.52 20.10 -24.01
N LYS A 127 29.18 21.14 -24.51
CA LYS A 127 29.77 22.24 -23.72
C LYS A 127 28.79 23.37 -23.42
N THR A 128 27.59 23.38 -24.02
CA THR A 128 26.56 24.38 -23.75
C THR A 128 26.06 24.24 -22.31
N LEU A 129 25.82 25.37 -21.64
CA LEU A 129 25.24 25.39 -20.29
C LEU A 129 23.72 25.40 -20.39
N LEU A 130 23.08 24.28 -20.07
CA LEU A 130 21.62 24.16 -20.02
C LEU A 130 21.17 23.64 -18.65
N THR A 131 19.92 23.91 -18.30
CA THR A 131 19.23 23.15 -17.25
C THR A 131 19.16 21.69 -17.65
N PHE A 132 18.86 20.79 -16.73
CA PHE A 132 18.88 19.35 -17.03
C PHE A 132 17.88 18.57 -16.20
N ILE A 133 17.48 17.40 -16.72
CA ILE A 133 16.50 16.55 -16.05
C ILE A 133 17.16 15.24 -15.65
N CYS A 134 17.08 14.95 -14.36
CA CYS A 134 17.49 13.67 -13.80
C CYS A 134 16.27 12.75 -13.64
N PHE A 135 16.49 11.44 -13.62
CA PHE A 135 15.47 10.50 -13.21
C PHE A 135 15.95 9.61 -12.06
N ASP A 136 14.99 9.13 -11.28
CA ASP A 136 15.24 8.16 -10.23
C ASP A 136 15.36 6.75 -10.84
N GLY A 137 16.40 6.01 -10.44
CA GLY A 137 16.68 4.67 -10.94
C GLY A 137 15.68 3.66 -10.35
N ASN A 138 15.08 2.83 -11.20
CA ASN A 138 14.21 1.71 -10.85
C ASN A 138 13.26 1.95 -9.66
N TYR A 139 12.24 2.77 -9.89
CA TYR A 139 11.03 2.77 -9.06
C TYR A 139 10.07 1.67 -9.54
N THR A 140 10.13 0.49 -8.91
CA THR A 140 8.90 -0.21 -8.52
C THR A 140 8.62 0.29 -7.11
N GLY A 141 7.46 0.90 -6.84
CA GLY A 141 7.12 1.45 -5.53
C GLY A 141 6.95 0.40 -4.42
N THR A 142 8.00 -0.38 -4.15
CA THR A 142 8.05 -1.56 -3.29
C THR A 142 9.38 -1.72 -2.54
N SER A 143 10.37 -0.83 -2.69
CA SER A 143 11.66 -1.00 -2.00
C SER A 143 11.65 -0.37 -0.59
N ARG A 144 11.81 -1.21 0.43
CA ARG A 144 11.96 -0.84 1.86
C ARG A 144 13.22 0.01 2.13
N TYR A 145 14.22 -0.07 1.26
CA TYR A 145 15.49 0.62 1.43
C TYR A 145 15.79 1.51 0.23
N ILE A 146 16.38 2.66 0.50
CA ILE A 146 16.83 3.63 -0.50
C ILE A 146 18.30 3.97 -0.24
N PHE A 147 19.11 4.01 -1.30
CA PHE A 147 20.48 4.49 -1.24
C PHE A 147 20.51 6.01 -1.49
N ILE A 148 21.15 6.73 -0.58
CA ILE A 148 21.36 8.16 -0.65
C ILE A 148 22.85 8.40 -0.92
N ASN A 149 23.13 8.88 -2.13
CA ASN A 149 24.51 9.14 -2.59
C ASN A 149 25.09 10.47 -2.07
N MET A 150 24.33 11.22 -1.24
CA MET A 150 24.85 12.36 -0.48
C MET A 150 25.80 11.86 0.61
N GLN A 151 26.98 12.44 0.72
CA GLN A 151 27.92 12.06 1.78
C GLN A 151 27.68 12.89 3.04
N SER A 152 27.61 12.25 4.20
CA SER A 152 27.34 12.92 5.48
C SER A 152 27.94 12.13 6.65
N THR A 153 28.05 12.78 7.81
CA THR A 153 28.34 12.08 9.06
C THR A 153 27.19 11.14 9.41
N TRP A 154 27.42 10.12 10.25
CA TRP A 154 26.35 9.17 10.61
C TRP A 154 25.14 9.88 11.24
N SER A 155 25.38 10.89 12.09
CA SER A 155 24.31 11.66 12.75
C SER A 155 23.53 12.55 11.76
N ASP A 156 24.22 13.16 10.80
CA ASP A 156 23.58 13.99 9.77
C ASP A 156 22.80 13.13 8.78
N ALA A 157 23.34 11.96 8.42
CA ALA A 157 22.67 10.96 7.60
C ALA A 157 21.39 10.44 8.27
N GLN A 158 21.43 10.16 9.58
CA GLN A 158 20.25 9.80 10.36
C GLN A 158 19.20 10.91 10.36
N SER A 159 19.63 12.15 10.58
CA SER A 159 18.74 13.30 10.61
C SER A 159 18.07 13.50 9.25
N TYR A 160 18.83 13.36 8.17
CA TYR A 160 18.31 13.38 6.80
C TYR A 160 17.28 12.27 6.58
N CYS A 161 17.60 11.02 6.95
CA CYS A 161 16.68 9.91 6.79
C CYS A 161 15.39 10.11 7.60
N ARG A 162 15.44 10.66 8.81
CA ARG A 162 14.23 10.96 9.60
C ARG A 162 13.42 12.15 9.06
N GLN A 163 14.07 13.07 8.36
CA GLN A 163 13.40 14.22 7.75
C GLN A 163 12.69 13.87 6.44
N HIS A 164 13.27 12.95 5.66
CA HIS A 164 12.83 12.65 4.30
C HIS A 164 12.29 11.21 4.10
N HIS A 165 12.56 10.31 5.04
CA HIS A 165 12.22 8.88 5.05
C HIS A 165 11.82 8.44 6.49
N THR A 166 12.03 7.18 6.87
CA THR A 166 11.74 6.68 8.22
C THR A 166 12.94 6.85 9.17
N ASP A 167 14.04 6.15 8.90
CA ASP A 167 15.30 6.21 9.65
C ASP A 167 16.45 5.70 8.73
N LEU A 168 17.69 5.61 9.22
CA LEU A 168 18.74 4.86 8.55
C LEU A 168 18.35 3.38 8.41
N ALA A 169 18.86 2.72 7.37
CA ALA A 169 18.45 1.36 7.05
C ALA A 169 18.78 0.33 8.14
N SER A 170 17.78 -0.43 8.58
CA SER A 170 17.96 -1.59 9.46
C SER A 170 17.92 -2.90 8.69
N ALA A 171 19.07 -3.57 8.54
CA ALA A 171 19.19 -4.87 7.89
C ALA A 171 19.04 -6.01 8.92
N ARG A 172 17.81 -6.35 9.29
CA ARG A 172 17.48 -7.23 10.44
C ARG A 172 17.70 -8.72 10.18
N ASN A 173 18.05 -9.11 8.96
CA ASN A 173 18.35 -10.49 8.58
C ASN A 173 19.22 -10.52 7.31
N SER A 174 19.69 -11.72 6.94
CA SER A 174 20.57 -11.92 5.77
C SER A 174 19.91 -11.53 4.43
N THR A 175 18.60 -11.71 4.30
CA THR A 175 17.83 -11.29 3.11
C THR A 175 17.82 -9.77 3.00
N GLU A 176 17.50 -9.07 4.09
CA GLU A 176 17.52 -7.59 4.14
C GLU A 176 18.92 -7.04 3.88
N ASN A 177 19.95 -7.66 4.46
CA ASN A 177 21.34 -7.29 4.20
C ASN A 177 21.72 -7.44 2.72
N SER A 178 21.26 -8.51 2.06
CA SER A 178 21.49 -8.72 0.63
C SER A 178 20.80 -7.66 -0.24
N ILE A 179 19.61 -7.22 0.17
CA ILE A 179 18.86 -6.16 -0.50
C ILE A 179 19.59 -4.82 -0.32
N VAL A 180 19.94 -4.42 0.90
CA VAL A 180 20.67 -3.17 1.16
C VAL A 180 22.00 -3.16 0.41
N ASN A 181 22.73 -4.29 0.41
CA ASN A 181 23.97 -4.42 -0.35
C ASN A 181 23.77 -4.28 -1.87
N SER A 182 22.66 -4.78 -2.43
CA SER A 182 22.38 -4.64 -3.86
C SER A 182 22.13 -3.19 -4.30
N LEU A 183 21.83 -2.29 -3.36
CA LEU A 183 21.63 -0.86 -3.58
C LEU A 183 22.93 -0.05 -3.43
N ALA A 184 23.98 -0.65 -2.89
CA ALA A 184 25.25 0.03 -2.65
C ALA A 184 25.92 0.40 -3.98
N VAL A 185 26.31 1.67 -4.11
CA VAL A 185 27.12 2.14 -5.24
C VAL A 185 28.53 2.42 -4.72
N PHE A 186 29.51 1.67 -5.23
CA PHE A 186 30.97 1.71 -4.94
C PHE A 186 31.41 2.42 -3.63
N GLY A 187 31.90 1.65 -2.67
CA GLY A 187 32.46 2.17 -1.41
C GLY A 187 31.63 1.77 -0.18
N GLY A 188 32.10 2.18 1.00
CA GLY A 188 31.40 1.92 2.26
C GLY A 188 30.29 2.94 2.49
N SER A 189 29.14 2.49 2.98
CA SER A 189 27.97 3.36 3.19
C SER A 189 27.39 3.19 4.60
N TRP A 190 26.92 4.27 5.22
CA TRP A 190 26.28 4.20 6.53
C TRP A 190 24.94 3.45 6.48
N PHE A 191 24.64 2.76 7.56
CA PHE A 191 23.33 2.16 7.85
C PHE A 191 23.04 2.30 9.35
N GLY A 192 21.86 1.86 9.80
CA GLY A 192 21.32 2.24 11.10
C GLY A 192 21.98 1.61 12.33
N LEU A 193 22.96 0.71 12.15
CA LEU A 193 23.59 0.03 13.28
C LEU A 193 24.62 0.94 13.99
N PHE A 194 24.54 1.01 15.31
CA PHE A 194 25.48 1.76 16.14
C PHE A 194 25.76 1.07 17.49
N ARG A 195 26.83 1.50 18.16
CA ARG A 195 27.39 0.88 19.36
C ARG A 195 26.89 1.56 20.65
N ASP A 196 25.82 1.03 21.23
CA ASP A 196 25.36 1.29 22.62
C ASP A 196 24.81 0.00 23.28
N THR A 197 25.43 -1.15 22.95
CA THR A 197 24.90 -2.56 22.98
C THR A 197 24.32 -3.05 21.64
N TRP A 198 24.95 -2.69 20.51
CA TRP A 198 24.53 -3.04 19.14
C TRP A 198 23.02 -2.91 18.92
N LYS A 199 22.59 -1.70 18.59
CA LYS A 199 21.19 -1.39 18.34
C LYS A 199 21.04 -0.73 16.99
N TRP A 200 19.88 -0.97 16.40
CA TRP A 200 19.44 -0.22 15.23
C TRP A 200 18.93 1.15 15.65
N SER A 201 19.14 2.15 14.79
CA SER A 201 18.66 3.51 14.99
C SER A 201 17.13 3.63 15.04
N ASP A 202 16.44 2.65 14.43
CA ASP A 202 14.98 2.48 14.44
C ASP A 202 14.45 1.79 15.72
N GLN A 203 15.30 1.50 16.70
CA GLN A 203 14.99 0.84 17.97
C GLN A 203 14.60 -0.65 17.86
N THR A 204 14.76 -1.27 16.69
CA THR A 204 14.54 -2.72 16.54
C THR A 204 15.70 -3.52 17.14
N ASN A 205 15.43 -4.80 17.46
CA ASN A 205 16.43 -5.68 18.04
C ASN A 205 17.48 -6.11 16.99
N PHE A 206 18.76 -6.01 17.37
CA PHE A 206 19.84 -6.58 16.59
C PHE A 206 19.80 -8.11 16.65
N THR A 207 19.92 -8.74 15.48
CA THR A 207 19.94 -10.21 15.33
C THR A 207 21.35 -10.69 15.01
N SER A 208 21.83 -10.46 13.79
CA SER A 208 23.18 -10.79 13.32
C SER A 208 23.43 -10.21 11.94
N ILE A 209 24.64 -9.69 11.69
CA ILE A 209 25.12 -9.25 10.37
C ILE A 209 26.54 -9.82 10.14
N PRO A 210 26.91 -10.22 8.91
CA PRO A 210 28.28 -10.67 8.64
C PRO A 210 29.25 -9.50 8.78
N TRP A 211 30.26 -9.65 9.64
CA TRP A 211 31.32 -8.66 9.82
C TRP A 211 32.44 -8.84 8.80
N ILE A 212 33.14 -7.75 8.48
CA ILE A 212 34.42 -7.80 7.78
C ILE A 212 35.41 -8.56 8.68
N PRO A 213 36.27 -9.45 8.14
CA PRO A 213 37.28 -10.13 8.94
C PRO A 213 38.13 -9.14 9.73
N GLY A 214 38.16 -9.29 11.06
CA GLY A 214 38.85 -8.37 11.97
C GLY A 214 37.95 -7.31 12.62
N GLN A 215 36.71 -7.14 12.14
CA GLN A 215 35.71 -6.23 12.71
C GLN A 215 34.70 -6.99 13.60
N PRO A 216 34.07 -6.35 14.60
CA PRO A 216 34.27 -4.95 14.96
C PRO A 216 35.50 -4.75 15.87
N ASP A 217 36.46 -3.89 15.49
CA ASP A 217 37.74 -3.71 16.19
C ASP A 217 37.77 -2.53 17.17
N ASN A 218 36.78 -1.63 17.10
CA ASN A 218 36.65 -0.49 17.99
C ASN A 218 37.94 0.34 18.10
N SER A 219 38.56 0.65 16.97
CA SER A 219 39.85 1.35 16.93
C SER A 219 39.80 2.64 17.74
N LEU A 220 40.81 2.82 18.60
CA LEU A 220 40.93 3.96 19.52
C LEU A 220 39.73 4.19 20.47
N LYS A 221 38.80 3.22 20.58
CA LYS A 221 37.51 3.33 21.30
C LYS A 221 36.58 4.42 20.75
N GLN A 222 36.67 4.73 19.46
CA GLN A 222 35.91 5.82 18.84
C GLN A 222 34.98 5.36 17.70
N GLU A 223 35.01 4.08 17.35
CA GLU A 223 34.26 3.51 16.24
C GLU A 223 32.89 2.99 16.72
N ASN A 224 31.96 3.93 16.81
CA ASN A 224 30.62 3.68 17.35
C ASN A 224 29.53 3.57 16.27
N CYS A 225 29.88 3.80 15.00
CA CYS A 225 28.94 3.80 13.89
C CYS A 225 29.35 2.74 12.87
N VAL A 226 28.40 2.09 12.21
CA VAL A 226 28.72 0.96 11.34
C VAL A 226 28.40 1.30 9.89
N LEU A 227 29.32 0.93 9.01
CA LEU A 227 29.14 0.97 7.56
C LEU A 227 28.95 -0.43 6.99
N LEU A 228 28.29 -0.49 5.84
CA LEU A 228 28.19 -1.69 5.01
C LEU A 228 29.13 -1.55 3.81
N LEU A 229 29.98 -2.55 3.59
CA LEU A 229 30.89 -2.64 2.45
C LEU A 229 30.85 -4.06 1.89
N ASN A 230 30.47 -4.21 0.61
CA ASN A 230 30.37 -5.51 -0.08
C ASN A 230 29.55 -6.54 0.71
N GLY A 231 28.49 -6.09 1.39
CA GLY A 231 27.58 -6.93 2.18
C GLY A 231 28.09 -7.30 3.56
N GLN A 232 29.25 -6.78 3.98
CA GLN A 232 29.83 -7.01 5.31
C GLN A 232 29.90 -5.71 6.12
N ALA A 233 29.66 -5.81 7.43
CA ALA A 233 29.66 -4.70 8.37
C ALA A 233 31.08 -4.41 8.89
N GLY A 234 31.40 -3.14 9.07
CA GLY A 234 32.58 -2.68 9.83
C GLY A 234 32.21 -1.45 10.65
N ASP A 235 32.65 -1.38 11.90
CA ASP A 235 32.54 -0.13 12.66
C ASP A 235 33.61 0.86 12.25
N ASP A 236 33.27 2.13 12.38
CA ASP A 236 34.10 3.25 11.97
C ASP A 236 33.73 4.51 12.76
N LEU A 237 34.56 5.55 12.64
CA LEU A 237 34.35 6.84 13.28
C LEU A 237 33.08 7.49 12.73
N CYS A 238 32.13 7.80 13.61
CA CYS A 238 30.86 8.44 13.25
C CYS A 238 31.01 9.78 12.51
N SER A 239 32.18 10.42 12.62
CA SER A 239 32.53 11.66 11.95
C SER A 239 32.96 11.50 10.49
N LYS A 240 33.14 10.26 9.99
CA LYS A 240 33.42 10.04 8.57
C LYS A 240 32.23 10.44 7.71
N ILE A 241 32.56 11.01 6.56
CA ILE A 241 31.60 11.51 5.57
C ILE A 241 31.43 10.41 4.52
N LEU A 242 30.31 9.70 4.58
CA LEU A 242 30.01 8.56 3.70
C LEU A 242 28.60 8.70 3.12
N PRO A 243 28.32 8.11 1.94
CA PRO A 243 26.94 7.88 1.49
C PRO A 243 26.21 6.95 2.45
N PHE A 244 24.88 6.88 2.37
CA PHE A 244 24.10 6.20 3.40
C PHE A 244 22.81 5.58 2.86
N PHE A 245 22.30 4.56 3.55
CA PHE A 245 21.02 3.95 3.25
C PHE A 245 19.96 4.45 4.21
N CYS A 246 18.81 4.87 3.69
CA CYS A 246 17.62 5.08 4.52
C CYS A 246 16.68 3.88 4.40
N GLU A 247 15.98 3.56 5.49
CA GLU A 247 14.74 2.81 5.45
C GLU A 247 13.65 3.77 4.98
N SER A 248 13.15 3.49 3.78
CA SER A 248 11.93 4.08 3.30
C SER A 248 10.87 3.04 3.58
N GLU A 249 10.31 3.03 4.79
CA GLU A 249 9.04 2.37 4.94
C GLU A 249 8.08 3.07 3.98
N ILE A 250 7.70 2.36 2.91
CA ILE A 250 6.28 2.30 2.63
C ILE A 250 5.74 1.84 3.97
N PHE A 251 5.18 2.75 4.76
CA PHE A 251 3.91 2.38 5.34
C PHE A 251 3.22 1.65 4.18
N PRO A 252 2.89 0.32 4.23
CA PRO A 252 1.49 0.11 3.97
C PRO A 252 0.90 1.18 4.87
N ILE A 253 0.31 2.24 4.30
CA ILE A 253 -0.72 2.96 5.05
C ILE A 253 -1.40 1.76 5.68
N ILE A 254 -1.27 1.50 6.99
CA ILE A 254 -2.01 0.39 7.57
C ILE A 254 -3.39 0.89 7.21
N PRO A 255 -4.01 0.36 6.14
CA PRO A 255 -5.09 1.10 5.52
C PRO A 255 -6.11 0.90 6.59
N ALA A 256 -6.42 1.92 7.40
CA ALA A 256 -7.13 1.76 8.67
C ALA A 256 -8.21 0.72 8.38
N VAL A 257 -7.96 -0.52 8.83
CA VAL A 257 -8.62 -1.66 8.18
C VAL A 257 -10.01 -1.48 8.70
N TYR A 258 -10.95 -1.07 7.86
CA TYR A 258 -12.30 -0.88 8.33
C TYR A 258 -12.84 -2.28 8.62
N ARG A 259 -12.65 -2.68 9.87
CA ARG A 259 -13.08 -3.94 10.44
C ARG A 259 -14.50 -3.69 10.90
N LYS A 260 -15.44 -4.43 10.32
CA LYS A 260 -16.78 -4.46 10.88
C LYS A 260 -16.74 -5.38 12.10
N TYR A 261 -16.99 -4.79 13.27
CA TYR A 261 -17.01 -5.51 14.53
C TYR A 261 -18.43 -5.97 14.88
N TYR A 262 -18.51 -7.19 15.41
CA TYR A 262 -19.76 -7.85 15.79
C TYR A 262 -19.66 -8.29 17.24
N LEU A 263 -20.49 -7.70 18.11
CA LEU A 263 -20.63 -8.15 19.50
C LEU A 263 -21.50 -9.40 19.56
N ILE A 264 -20.95 -10.45 20.16
CA ILE A 264 -21.63 -11.72 20.36
C ILE A 264 -21.96 -11.86 21.85
N LEU A 265 -23.26 -11.93 22.15
CA LEU A 265 -23.78 -11.92 23.52
C LEU A 265 -23.77 -13.31 24.20
N ASN A 266 -23.58 -14.39 23.44
CA ASN A 266 -23.53 -15.74 23.99
C ASN A 266 -22.13 -16.01 24.56
N GLY A 267 -21.94 -15.81 25.86
CA GLY A 267 -20.64 -15.86 26.52
C GLY A 267 -19.87 -17.18 26.32
N LYS A 268 -18.57 -17.08 26.09
CA LYS A 268 -17.66 -18.21 25.82
C LYS A 268 -16.30 -18.00 26.47
N THR A 269 -15.56 -19.10 26.67
CA THR A 269 -14.13 -19.03 26.98
C THR A 269 -13.38 -18.37 25.81
N TRP A 270 -12.20 -17.81 26.05
CA TRP A 270 -11.46 -17.11 24.99
C TRP A 270 -11.16 -18.02 23.79
N THR A 271 -10.77 -19.27 24.04
CA THR A 271 -10.49 -20.27 22.99
C THR A 271 -11.73 -20.62 22.18
N ASP A 272 -12.88 -20.80 22.83
CA ASP A 272 -14.15 -21.09 22.16
C ASP A 272 -14.66 -19.87 21.39
N ALA A 273 -14.47 -18.66 21.93
CA ALA A 273 -14.82 -17.39 21.29
C ALA A 273 -13.99 -17.19 20.01
N ARG A 274 -12.68 -17.43 20.05
CA ARG A 274 -11.80 -17.40 18.87
C ARG A 274 -12.23 -18.41 17.82
N THR A 275 -12.49 -19.65 18.23
CA THR A 275 -12.95 -20.70 17.32
C THR A 275 -14.26 -20.31 16.66
N TYR A 276 -15.20 -19.76 17.42
CA TYR A 276 -16.44 -19.22 16.89
C TYR A 276 -16.17 -18.09 15.87
N CYS A 277 -15.36 -17.08 16.22
CA CYS A 277 -15.08 -15.97 15.33
C CYS A 277 -14.41 -16.41 14.03
N ARG A 278 -13.46 -17.36 14.06
CA ARG A 278 -12.82 -17.90 12.85
C ARG A 278 -13.74 -18.74 11.98
N SER A 279 -14.78 -19.32 12.58
CA SER A 279 -15.75 -20.13 11.84
C SER A 279 -16.85 -19.30 11.17
N MET A 280 -17.25 -18.18 11.80
CA MET A 280 -18.37 -17.34 11.37
C MET A 280 -17.94 -16.00 10.74
N TYR A 281 -16.76 -15.51 11.10
CA TYR A 281 -16.18 -14.20 10.72
C TYR A 281 -14.70 -14.38 10.30
N THR A 282 -13.84 -13.37 10.51
CA THR A 282 -12.37 -13.50 10.31
C THR A 282 -11.69 -14.03 11.58
N ASP A 283 -11.69 -13.27 12.67
CA ASP A 283 -11.09 -13.67 13.96
C ASP A 283 -11.67 -12.81 15.11
N LEU A 284 -11.19 -13.02 16.35
CA LEU A 284 -11.44 -12.10 17.48
C LEU A 284 -10.87 -10.70 17.19
N ALA A 285 -11.55 -9.66 17.68
CA ALA A 285 -11.22 -8.26 17.41
C ALA A 285 -9.73 -7.95 17.63
N THR A 286 -9.08 -7.47 16.57
CA THR A 286 -7.72 -6.92 16.60
C THR A 286 -7.81 -5.40 16.51
N LEU A 287 -7.01 -4.70 17.32
CA LEU A 287 -7.08 -3.23 17.49
C LEU A 287 -5.71 -2.63 17.24
N GLU A 288 -5.61 -1.87 16.16
CA GLU A 288 -4.35 -1.29 15.70
C GLU A 288 -4.41 0.23 15.76
N THR A 289 -5.60 0.82 15.92
CA THR A 289 -5.78 2.27 15.93
C THR A 289 -6.68 2.76 17.08
N PRO A 290 -6.48 4.01 17.56
CA PRO A 290 -7.39 4.64 18.52
C PRO A 290 -8.85 4.72 18.06
N ALA A 291 -9.09 4.81 16.75
CA ALA A 291 -10.44 4.87 16.19
C ALA A 291 -11.21 3.54 16.34
N GLU A 292 -10.53 2.41 16.14
CA GLU A 292 -11.10 1.08 16.37
C GLU A 292 -11.42 0.86 17.86
N ILE A 293 -10.55 1.32 18.76
CA ILE A 293 -10.81 1.29 20.21
C ILE A 293 -12.09 2.06 20.52
N ALA A 294 -12.24 3.28 20.03
CA ALA A 294 -13.43 4.09 20.26
C ALA A 294 -14.71 3.44 19.68
N GLN A 295 -14.62 2.85 18.49
CA GLN A 295 -15.75 2.13 17.87
C GLN A 295 -16.20 0.94 18.72
N ILE A 296 -15.26 0.11 19.18
CA ILE A 296 -15.60 -1.05 19.99
C ILE A 296 -16.08 -0.65 21.38
N GLN A 297 -15.49 0.36 22.01
CA GLN A 297 -15.98 0.91 23.27
C GLN A 297 -17.43 1.39 23.14
N ASN A 298 -17.80 2.00 22.01
CA ASN A 298 -19.18 2.40 21.75
C ASN A 298 -20.11 1.19 21.54
N ILE A 299 -19.66 0.14 20.85
CA ILE A 299 -20.41 -1.12 20.70
C ILE A 299 -20.67 -1.73 22.08
N ALA A 300 -19.65 -1.82 22.94
CA ALA A 300 -19.76 -2.32 24.30
C ALA A 300 -20.70 -1.46 25.17
N LYS A 301 -20.59 -0.12 25.07
CA LYS A 301 -21.46 0.82 25.81
C LYS A 301 -22.92 0.80 25.36
N SER A 302 -23.19 0.50 24.09
CA SER A 302 -24.55 0.55 23.50
C SER A 302 -25.53 -0.48 24.08
N GLN A 303 -25.05 -1.45 24.86
CA GLN A 303 -25.87 -2.53 25.43
C GLN A 303 -26.18 -2.36 26.92
N ASN A 304 -25.99 -1.17 27.51
CA ASN A 304 -26.22 -0.90 28.94
C ASN A 304 -25.48 -1.87 29.90
N SER A 305 -24.49 -2.60 29.40
CA SER A 305 -23.79 -3.64 30.13
C SER A 305 -22.36 -3.19 30.34
N ALA A 306 -21.98 -3.01 31.60
CA ALA A 306 -20.60 -2.82 32.03
C ALA A 306 -19.77 -4.13 31.86
N SER A 307 -20.02 -4.89 30.79
CA SER A 307 -19.57 -6.26 30.62
C SER A 307 -18.19 -6.33 29.96
N THR A 308 -17.23 -6.90 30.69
CA THR A 308 -15.95 -7.36 30.17
C THR A 308 -16.18 -8.27 28.97
N THR A 309 -15.48 -7.98 27.87
CA THR A 309 -15.74 -8.61 26.58
C THR A 309 -14.43 -9.04 25.91
N TRP A 310 -14.32 -10.30 25.49
CA TRP A 310 -13.10 -10.81 24.87
C TRP A 310 -12.75 -10.09 23.56
N ILE A 311 -11.46 -9.79 23.43
CA ILE A 311 -10.80 -9.32 22.21
C ILE A 311 -9.67 -10.30 21.85
N GLY A 312 -9.02 -10.09 20.71
CA GLY A 312 -8.03 -11.01 20.16
C GLY A 312 -6.69 -11.04 20.90
N LEU A 313 -6.52 -10.36 22.03
CA LEU A 313 -5.27 -10.36 22.80
C LEU A 313 -5.10 -11.64 23.60
N TYR A 314 -3.88 -12.17 23.60
CA TYR A 314 -3.46 -13.25 24.49
C TYR A 314 -1.96 -13.15 24.80
N ASN A 315 -1.54 -13.74 25.91
CA ASN A 315 -0.14 -13.78 26.33
C ASN A 315 0.50 -15.11 25.93
N ASP A 316 1.55 -15.05 25.11
CA ASP A 316 2.38 -16.18 24.72
C ASP A 316 3.74 -16.07 25.41
N VAL A 317 3.89 -16.75 26.55
CA VAL A 317 5.12 -16.86 27.34
C VAL A 317 5.86 -15.51 27.49
N ASN A 318 5.25 -14.60 28.25
CA ASN A 318 5.73 -13.23 28.55
C ASN A 318 5.65 -12.22 27.39
N SER A 319 4.82 -12.46 26.38
CA SER A 319 4.60 -11.51 25.30
C SER A 319 3.13 -11.45 24.89
N TRP A 320 2.54 -10.26 24.92
CA TRP A 320 1.18 -10.04 24.44
C TRP A 320 1.13 -10.00 22.91
N ARG A 321 0.20 -10.76 22.34
CA ARG A 321 0.04 -10.95 20.90
C ARG A 321 -1.42 -10.88 20.47
N TRP A 322 -1.63 -10.55 19.21
CA TRP A 322 -2.92 -10.64 18.56
C TRP A 322 -3.14 -12.03 17.97
N SER A 323 -4.33 -12.58 18.20
CA SER A 323 -4.77 -13.90 17.74
C SER A 323 -4.80 -14.02 16.22
N MET A 324 -5.05 -12.92 15.51
CA MET A 324 -4.90 -12.82 14.07
C MET A 324 -3.44 -12.55 13.71
N GLY A 325 -2.88 -13.36 12.81
CA GLY A 325 -1.49 -13.22 12.35
C GLY A 325 -0.41 -13.55 13.37
N ASN A 326 -0.76 -13.80 14.65
CA ASN A 326 0.20 -14.05 15.74
C ASN A 326 1.23 -12.92 15.92
N VAL A 327 0.78 -11.68 15.70
CA VAL A 327 1.61 -10.48 15.71
C VAL A 327 1.77 -9.95 17.13
N SER A 328 2.98 -9.49 17.49
CA SER A 328 3.24 -8.85 18.79
C SER A 328 2.46 -7.54 18.93
N LEU A 329 2.01 -7.21 20.15
CA LEU A 329 1.25 -5.99 20.44
C LEU A 329 2.01 -4.70 20.09
N GLY A 330 3.35 -4.72 20.12
CA GLY A 330 4.18 -3.54 19.87
C GLY A 330 4.13 -2.51 21.02
N SER A 331 4.45 -1.25 20.72
CA SER A 331 4.49 -0.15 21.71
C SER A 331 3.13 0.51 21.97
N PHE A 332 2.15 0.28 21.10
CA PHE A 332 0.79 0.79 21.26
C PHE A 332 -0.02 -0.11 22.19
N SER A 333 -0.51 0.43 23.30
CA SER A 333 -1.39 -0.30 24.19
C SER A 333 -2.40 0.62 24.88
N ASN A 334 -3.55 0.05 25.25
CA ASN A 334 -4.62 0.75 25.93
C ASN A 334 -5.04 -0.02 27.20
N TRP A 335 -4.06 -0.58 27.90
CA TRP A 335 -4.25 -1.26 29.18
C TRP A 335 -4.83 -0.30 30.21
N TYR A 336 -5.84 -0.75 30.94
CA TYR A 336 -6.41 -0.01 32.05
C TYR A 336 -5.55 -0.24 33.30
N PRO A 337 -4.92 0.79 33.90
CA PRO A 337 -4.08 0.59 35.08
C PRO A 337 -4.86 -0.09 36.22
N PRO A 338 -4.31 -1.14 36.89
CA PRO A 338 -2.92 -1.60 36.85
C PRO A 338 -2.60 -2.73 35.84
N ASN A 339 -3.48 -3.05 34.89
CA ASN A 339 -3.30 -4.14 33.92
C ASN A 339 -2.12 -3.85 32.95
N PRO A 340 -1.47 -4.90 32.39
CA PRO A 340 -1.69 -6.30 32.71
C PRO A 340 -1.01 -6.66 34.04
N ASP A 341 -1.78 -7.16 35.01
CA ASP A 341 -1.27 -7.47 36.37
C ASP A 341 -1.07 -8.97 36.61
N ASN A 342 -1.53 -9.81 35.67
CA ASN A 342 -1.47 -11.25 35.69
C ASN A 342 -1.89 -11.83 37.04
N TYR A 343 -3.08 -11.45 37.52
CA TYR A 343 -3.56 -11.81 38.85
C TYR A 343 -3.50 -13.33 39.09
N LEU A 344 -2.77 -13.71 40.14
CA LEU A 344 -2.50 -15.10 40.54
C LEU A 344 -1.84 -15.97 39.45
N GLY A 345 -1.26 -15.36 38.40
CA GLY A 345 -0.62 -16.07 37.30
C GLY A 345 -1.59 -16.76 36.34
N LYS A 346 -2.85 -16.32 36.28
CA LYS A 346 -3.92 -17.00 35.51
C LYS A 346 -4.53 -16.14 34.40
N GLU A 347 -4.06 -14.93 34.19
CA GLU A 347 -4.70 -13.96 33.29
C GLU A 347 -3.87 -13.81 32.03
N SER A 348 -4.07 -14.77 31.12
CA SER A 348 -3.33 -14.85 29.85
C SER A 348 -4.15 -14.41 28.64
N CYS A 349 -5.37 -13.90 28.83
CA CYS A 349 -6.27 -13.49 27.76
C CYS A 349 -6.72 -12.05 27.96
N GLY A 350 -6.74 -11.27 26.88
CA GLY A 350 -7.11 -9.86 26.95
C GLY A 350 -8.59 -9.63 26.66
N ALA A 351 -9.23 -8.81 27.48
CA ALA A 351 -10.59 -8.35 27.31
C ALA A 351 -10.65 -6.82 27.23
N MET A 352 -11.78 -6.32 26.73
CA MET A 352 -12.11 -4.91 26.76
C MET A 352 -13.09 -4.62 27.89
N VAL A 353 -12.77 -3.57 28.66
CA VAL A 353 -13.62 -2.95 29.67
C VAL A 353 -13.91 -1.50 29.28
N PRO A 354 -14.91 -0.83 29.90
CA PRO A 354 -15.23 0.56 29.54
C PRO A 354 -14.07 1.55 29.62
N ALA A 355 -13.08 1.28 30.49
CA ALA A 355 -11.94 2.14 30.75
C ALA A 355 -10.65 1.76 30.00
N GLY A 356 -10.64 0.66 29.23
CA GLY A 356 -9.44 0.19 28.54
C GLY A 356 -9.43 -1.32 28.29
N TRP A 357 -8.26 -1.93 28.30
CA TRP A 357 -8.07 -3.37 28.24
C TRP A 357 -7.73 -3.94 29.61
N SER A 358 -8.21 -5.13 29.90
CA SER A 358 -7.86 -5.94 31.08
C SER A 358 -7.27 -7.26 30.63
N ASP A 359 -6.37 -7.84 31.42
CA ASP A 359 -6.07 -9.25 31.35
C ASP A 359 -7.02 -10.03 32.26
N ASP A 360 -7.50 -11.16 31.79
CA ASP A 360 -8.53 -11.96 32.45
C ASP A 360 -8.26 -13.46 32.25
N GLN A 361 -8.87 -14.27 33.11
CA GLN A 361 -8.75 -15.73 33.05
C GLN A 361 -9.44 -16.28 31.81
N CYS A 362 -8.68 -16.93 30.93
CA CYS A 362 -9.11 -17.41 29.61
C CYS A 362 -10.34 -18.33 29.65
N GLU A 363 -10.54 -19.04 30.77
CA GLU A 363 -11.63 -19.98 31.00
C GLU A 363 -12.96 -19.30 31.38
N THR A 364 -12.96 -17.99 31.62
CA THR A 364 -14.16 -17.24 32.00
C THR A 364 -15.11 -17.11 30.80
N PRO A 365 -16.39 -17.51 30.93
CA PRO A 365 -17.37 -17.29 29.87
C PRO A 365 -17.76 -15.81 29.77
N LEU A 366 -17.23 -15.09 28.77
CA LEU A 366 -17.53 -13.68 28.54
C LEU A 366 -18.13 -13.48 27.15
N THR A 367 -18.89 -12.39 26.98
CA THR A 367 -19.23 -11.88 25.65
C THR A 367 -17.96 -11.62 24.86
N PHE A 368 -18.03 -11.61 23.53
CA PHE A 368 -16.82 -11.46 22.72
C PHE A 368 -17.10 -10.74 21.41
N ILE A 369 -16.06 -10.14 20.84
CA ILE A 369 -16.19 -9.34 19.61
C ILE A 369 -15.40 -9.99 18.51
N CYS A 370 -16.10 -10.34 17.43
CA CYS A 370 -15.48 -10.80 16.19
C CYS A 370 -15.31 -9.63 15.23
N PHE A 371 -14.35 -9.73 14.30
CA PHE A 371 -14.26 -8.83 13.16
C PHE A 371 -14.33 -9.57 11.83
N ASP A 372 -14.77 -8.86 10.79
CA ASP A 372 -14.79 -9.35 9.41
C ASP A 372 -13.98 -8.42 8.50
N GLU A 373 -12.99 -8.97 7.80
CA GLU A 373 -12.15 -8.27 6.81
C GLU A 373 -12.84 -8.12 5.44
N SER A 374 -13.94 -8.85 5.21
CA SER A 374 -14.67 -8.79 3.93
C SER A 374 -15.48 -7.49 3.74
N TYR A 375 -15.49 -6.60 4.74
CA TYR A 375 -16.09 -5.27 4.70
C TYR A 375 -15.05 -4.14 4.73
N THR A 376 -13.84 -4.40 4.25
CA THR A 376 -12.84 -3.34 4.03
C THR A 376 -13.31 -2.43 2.88
N GLY A 377 -14.13 -1.42 3.18
CA GLY A 377 -14.40 -0.35 2.21
C GLY A 377 -13.13 0.37 1.74
N THR A 378 -12.03 0.23 2.48
CA THR A 378 -10.67 0.66 2.10
C THR A 378 -9.96 -0.28 1.13
N SER A 379 -10.33 -1.55 1.02
CA SER A 379 -9.79 -2.43 -0.03
C SER A 379 -10.49 -2.21 -1.36
N SER A 380 -11.70 -1.62 -1.37
CA SER A 380 -12.42 -1.25 -2.57
C SER A 380 -12.00 0.09 -3.16
N TYR A 381 -11.53 1.06 -2.37
CA TYR A 381 -11.14 2.39 -2.88
C TYR A 381 -9.63 2.62 -2.79
N ILE A 382 -8.99 2.83 -3.94
CA ILE A 382 -7.54 3.01 -4.07
C ILE A 382 -7.26 4.44 -4.50
N PHE A 383 -6.59 5.22 -3.64
CA PHE A 383 -6.14 6.55 -4.00
C PHE A 383 -4.94 6.49 -4.93
N ILE A 384 -5.05 7.14 -6.08
CA ILE A 384 -3.97 7.26 -7.05
C ILE A 384 -3.53 8.72 -7.07
N ASN A 385 -2.31 8.96 -6.56
CA ASN A 385 -1.72 10.30 -6.50
C ASN A 385 -1.22 10.83 -7.86
N MET A 386 -1.43 10.09 -8.95
CA MET A 386 -1.15 10.54 -10.31
C MET A 386 -2.24 11.52 -10.74
N GLN A 387 -1.86 12.65 -11.33
CA GLN A 387 -2.84 13.64 -11.78
C GLN A 387 -3.18 13.39 -13.25
N LEU A 388 -4.45 13.14 -13.55
CA LEU A 388 -4.95 12.85 -14.90
C LEU A 388 -6.25 13.60 -15.18
N THR A 389 -6.62 13.72 -16.46
CA THR A 389 -8.00 14.10 -16.83
C THR A 389 -8.96 13.00 -16.41
N TRP A 390 -10.26 13.32 -16.28
CA TRP A 390 -11.24 12.32 -15.83
C TRP A 390 -11.28 11.08 -16.74
N SER A 391 -11.20 11.27 -18.06
CA SER A 391 -11.19 10.18 -19.05
C SER A 391 -9.92 9.32 -18.98
N ASP A 392 -8.77 9.95 -18.77
CA ASP A 392 -7.50 9.25 -18.64
C ASP A 392 -7.42 8.48 -17.31
N ALA A 393 -7.95 9.07 -16.23
CA ALA A 393 -8.07 8.44 -14.93
C ALA A 393 -8.95 7.17 -14.99
N GLN A 394 -10.08 7.23 -15.70
CA GLN A 394 -10.91 6.04 -15.97
C GLN A 394 -10.18 4.98 -16.79
N SER A 395 -9.49 5.41 -17.84
CA SER A 395 -8.72 4.52 -18.71
C SER A 395 -7.57 3.84 -17.96
N TYR A 396 -7.05 4.48 -16.92
CA TYR A 396 -6.10 3.90 -15.98
C TYR A 396 -6.78 2.89 -15.02
N CYS A 397 -7.91 3.24 -14.41
CA CYS A 397 -8.53 2.37 -13.41
C CYS A 397 -9.05 1.04 -13.98
N ARG A 398 -9.53 0.99 -15.23
CA ARG A 398 -10.11 -0.23 -15.82
C ARG A 398 -9.12 -1.40 -16.02
N PRO A 399 -7.91 -1.19 -16.55
CA PRO A 399 -6.91 -2.26 -16.69
C PRO A 399 -6.17 -2.56 -15.38
N HIS A 400 -5.99 -1.58 -14.49
CA HIS A 400 -5.21 -1.76 -13.26
C HIS A 400 -6.08 -2.17 -12.05
N HIS A 401 -7.36 -1.86 -12.07
CA HIS A 401 -8.35 -2.09 -11.02
C HIS A 401 -9.70 -2.50 -11.64
N THR A 402 -10.84 -1.90 -11.24
CA THR A 402 -12.15 -2.16 -11.87
C THR A 402 -12.67 -0.96 -12.67
N ASP A 403 -12.86 0.21 -12.03
CA ASP A 403 -13.24 1.48 -12.69
C ASP A 403 -12.87 2.65 -11.74
N LEU A 404 -13.20 3.90 -12.08
CA LEU A 404 -13.16 5.00 -11.12
C LEU A 404 -14.12 4.75 -9.95
N ALA A 405 -13.78 5.29 -8.78
CA ALA A 405 -14.51 5.06 -7.54
C ALA A 405 -15.97 5.52 -7.59
N SER A 406 -16.90 4.65 -7.19
CA SER A 406 -18.32 4.96 -7.04
C SER A 406 -18.75 5.10 -5.60
N VAL A 407 -18.84 6.33 -5.09
CA VAL A 407 -19.20 6.61 -3.68
C VAL A 407 -20.71 6.62 -3.48
N ARG A 408 -21.28 5.53 -2.97
CA ARG A 408 -22.74 5.28 -3.01
C ARG A 408 -23.50 5.68 -1.74
N ASN A 409 -22.80 6.00 -0.65
CA ASN A 409 -23.42 6.40 0.61
C ASN A 409 -22.46 7.24 1.49
N SER A 410 -22.98 7.79 2.60
CA SER A 410 -22.23 8.63 3.52
C SER A 410 -21.09 7.92 4.26
N ALA A 411 -21.19 6.60 4.46
CA ALA A 411 -20.12 5.81 5.06
C ALA A 411 -18.93 5.69 4.09
N GLU A 412 -19.20 5.35 2.83
CA GLU A 412 -18.19 5.35 1.76
C GLU A 412 -17.58 6.75 1.56
N ASN A 413 -18.40 7.79 1.61
CA ASN A 413 -17.92 9.18 1.50
C ASN A 413 -16.93 9.54 2.63
N SER A 414 -17.17 9.03 3.84
CA SER A 414 -16.29 9.24 4.99
C SER A 414 -14.96 8.48 4.83
N ILE A 415 -15.01 7.29 4.21
CA ILE A 415 -13.81 6.48 3.89
C ILE A 415 -12.96 7.20 2.84
N VAL A 416 -13.56 7.66 1.75
CA VAL A 416 -12.78 8.33 0.71
C VAL A 416 -12.27 9.70 1.18
N LYS A 417 -13.02 10.38 2.07
CA LYS A 417 -12.55 11.58 2.77
C LYS A 417 -11.27 11.33 3.57
N SER A 418 -11.18 10.22 4.30
CA SER A 418 -9.98 9.91 5.10
C SER A 418 -8.77 9.48 4.26
N LEU A 419 -9.00 9.04 3.02
CA LEU A 419 -7.96 8.63 2.08
C LEU A 419 -7.47 9.78 1.17
N SER A 420 -8.26 10.85 1.04
CA SER A 420 -7.93 11.99 0.18
C SER A 420 -6.82 12.82 0.79
N VAL A 421 -5.74 13.05 0.03
CA VAL A 421 -4.73 14.08 0.33
C VAL A 421 -5.18 15.45 -0.20
N SER A 422 -4.50 16.51 0.26
CA SER A 422 -4.80 17.89 -0.12
C SER A 422 -4.79 18.09 -1.65
N GLY A 423 -5.79 18.80 -2.18
CA GLY A 423 -5.86 19.16 -3.61
C GLY A 423 -7.08 18.64 -4.38
N GLY A 424 -7.94 17.84 -3.76
CA GLY A 424 -9.16 17.31 -4.36
C GLY A 424 -8.91 16.21 -5.40
N SER A 425 -9.92 15.39 -5.71
CA SER A 425 -9.72 14.18 -6.52
C SER A 425 -10.92 13.77 -7.38
N TRP A 426 -10.68 13.08 -8.48
CA TRP A 426 -11.75 12.50 -9.31
C TRP A 426 -12.37 11.25 -8.70
N PHE A 427 -13.70 11.14 -8.86
CA PHE A 427 -14.48 9.90 -8.76
C PHE A 427 -15.21 9.61 -10.08
N GLY A 428 -15.82 8.43 -10.18
CA GLY A 428 -16.51 7.95 -11.38
C GLY A 428 -17.83 8.66 -11.71
N LEU A 429 -18.21 9.71 -10.98
CA LEU A 429 -19.46 10.43 -11.20
C LEU A 429 -19.31 11.45 -12.33
N PHE A 430 -20.20 11.37 -13.32
CA PHE A 430 -20.21 12.28 -14.47
C PHE A 430 -21.64 12.63 -14.92
N ARG A 431 -21.76 13.71 -15.69
CA ARG A 431 -23.03 14.35 -16.08
C ARG A 431 -23.54 13.80 -17.43
N ASP A 432 -24.44 12.83 -17.37
CA ASP A 432 -25.35 12.38 -18.45
C ASP A 432 -26.73 12.02 -17.88
N THR A 433 -27.22 12.81 -16.90
CA THR A 433 -28.20 12.48 -15.81
C THR A 433 -27.59 11.91 -14.53
N TRP A 434 -26.37 12.34 -14.15
CA TRP A 434 -25.60 11.89 -12.98
C TRP A 434 -25.56 10.37 -12.83
N LYS A 435 -24.52 9.77 -13.40
CA LYS A 435 -24.32 8.32 -13.36
C LYS A 435 -22.88 8.01 -12.98
N TRP A 436 -22.70 6.85 -12.37
CA TRP A 436 -21.38 6.31 -12.11
C TRP A 436 -20.84 5.64 -13.37
N SER A 437 -19.53 5.73 -13.57
CA SER A 437 -18.81 5.11 -14.67
C SER A 437 -18.90 3.58 -14.69
N ASP A 438 -19.09 2.98 -13.51
CA ASP A 438 -19.30 1.54 -13.30
C ASP A 438 -20.73 1.06 -13.60
N GLN A 439 -21.60 1.95 -14.10
CA GLN A 439 -23.02 1.71 -14.40
C GLN A 439 -23.91 1.48 -13.17
N THR A 440 -23.44 1.75 -11.95
CA THR A 440 -24.28 1.68 -10.75
C THR A 440 -25.20 2.89 -10.62
N ASN A 441 -26.30 2.71 -9.88
CA ASN A 441 -27.29 3.77 -9.69
C ASN A 441 -26.73 4.89 -8.80
N PHE A 442 -26.92 6.13 -9.25
CA PHE A 442 -26.66 7.30 -8.43
C PHE A 442 -27.85 7.57 -7.49
N ASN A 443 -27.57 7.74 -6.19
CA ASN A 443 -28.57 8.07 -5.17
C ASN A 443 -28.44 9.53 -4.73
N SER A 444 -27.43 9.85 -3.90
CA SER A 444 -27.13 11.21 -3.46
C SER A 444 -25.69 11.31 -2.93
N ILE A 445 -25.09 12.49 -3.10
CA ILE A 445 -23.75 12.83 -2.62
C ILE A 445 -23.78 14.27 -2.08
N PRO A 446 -23.02 14.62 -1.02
CA PRO A 446 -23.01 15.98 -0.50
C PRO A 446 -22.32 16.94 -1.46
N TRP A 447 -23.08 17.89 -2.02
CA TRP A 447 -22.58 18.97 -2.85
C TRP A 447 -22.07 20.14 -2.00
N LEU A 448 -21.07 20.85 -2.51
CA LEU A 448 -20.65 22.14 -1.98
C LEU A 448 -21.80 23.16 -2.14
N ALA A 449 -21.92 24.11 -1.22
CA ALA A 449 -22.93 25.16 -1.33
C ALA A 449 -22.79 25.89 -2.68
N GLY A 450 -23.90 25.98 -3.42
CA GLY A 450 -23.93 26.58 -4.76
C GLY A 450 -23.67 25.60 -5.91
N GLN A 451 -23.29 24.35 -5.64
CA GLN A 451 -23.06 23.31 -6.63
C GLN A 451 -24.21 22.28 -6.68
N PRO A 452 -24.42 21.59 -7.82
CA PRO A 452 -23.69 21.74 -9.08
C PRO A 452 -24.20 22.93 -9.92
N ASP A 453 -23.31 23.81 -10.36
CA ASP A 453 -23.62 25.07 -11.05
C ASP A 453 -23.53 24.98 -12.58
N ASN A 454 -22.88 23.93 -13.09
CA ASN A 454 -22.66 23.69 -14.52
C ASN A 454 -22.06 24.90 -15.24
N SER A 455 -21.02 25.51 -14.68
CA SER A 455 -20.40 26.71 -15.24
C SER A 455 -20.02 26.54 -16.71
N LEU A 456 -20.39 27.54 -17.52
CA LEU A 456 -20.21 27.56 -18.99
C LEU A 456 -20.79 26.35 -19.74
N LYS A 457 -21.63 25.53 -19.10
CA LYS A 457 -22.17 24.25 -19.60
C LYS A 457 -21.09 23.21 -19.94
N GLN A 458 -19.95 23.25 -19.26
CA GLN A 458 -18.81 22.38 -19.56
C GLN A 458 -18.37 21.52 -18.36
N GLU A 459 -19.01 21.69 -17.20
CA GLU A 459 -18.67 21.00 -15.96
C GLU A 459 -19.42 19.67 -15.82
N ASN A 460 -18.87 18.68 -16.53
CA ASN A 460 -19.49 17.37 -16.67
C ASN A 460 -18.89 16.29 -15.75
N CYS A 461 -17.85 16.61 -14.98
CA CYS A 461 -17.15 15.65 -14.12
C CYS A 461 -17.11 16.13 -12.67
N VAL A 462 -17.04 15.21 -11.70
CA VAL A 462 -17.16 15.57 -10.28
C VAL A 462 -15.83 15.50 -9.55
N LEU A 463 -15.46 16.64 -8.96
CA LEU A 463 -14.39 16.79 -8.00
C LEU A 463 -14.89 16.44 -6.60
N PHE A 464 -14.14 15.60 -5.90
CA PHE A 464 -14.28 15.39 -4.47
C PHE A 464 -13.26 16.23 -3.70
N LEU A 465 -13.71 16.92 -2.65
CA LEU A 465 -12.87 17.75 -1.79
C LEU A 465 -13.34 17.64 -0.34
N ASN A 466 -12.52 17.05 0.53
CA ASN A 466 -12.75 17.03 1.99
C ASN A 466 -14.15 16.54 2.44
N GLY A 467 -14.77 15.62 1.69
CA GLY A 467 -16.08 15.07 2.00
C GLY A 467 -17.26 15.75 1.32
N VAL A 468 -17.03 16.79 0.51
CA VAL A 468 -18.04 17.45 -0.33
C VAL A 468 -17.63 17.39 -1.80
N THR A 469 -18.57 17.65 -2.71
CA THR A 469 -18.38 17.53 -4.15
C THR A 469 -18.74 18.79 -4.91
N ALA A 470 -18.08 19.00 -6.05
CA ALA A 470 -18.38 20.07 -7.00
C ALA A 470 -18.25 19.52 -8.42
N ASP A 471 -19.09 19.96 -9.35
CA ASP A 471 -18.85 19.70 -10.76
C ASP A 471 -17.77 20.64 -11.29
N VAL A 472 -16.96 20.12 -12.20
CA VAL A 472 -15.82 20.81 -12.78
C VAL A 472 -15.57 20.33 -14.21
N LEU A 473 -14.76 21.08 -14.96
CA LEU A 473 -14.29 20.68 -16.29
C LEU A 473 -13.52 19.34 -16.22
N CYS A 474 -13.95 18.36 -17.02
CA CYS A 474 -13.31 17.04 -17.11
C CYS A 474 -11.83 17.09 -17.56
N SER A 475 -11.40 18.20 -18.15
CA SER A 475 -10.03 18.45 -18.59
C SER A 475 -9.08 18.85 -17.46
N LYS A 476 -9.58 19.09 -16.23
CA LYS A 476 -8.71 19.31 -15.07
C LYS A 476 -7.83 18.08 -14.82
N ILE A 477 -6.57 18.33 -14.44
CA ILE A 477 -5.59 17.29 -14.18
C ILE A 477 -5.40 17.21 -12.67
N ILE A 478 -6.00 16.22 -12.03
CA ILE A 478 -6.02 16.07 -10.57
C ILE A 478 -5.89 14.59 -10.18
N PRO A 479 -5.50 14.29 -8.92
CA PRO A 479 -5.48 12.92 -8.40
C PRO A 479 -6.85 12.25 -8.50
N PHE A 480 -6.91 10.92 -8.39
CA PHE A 480 -8.17 10.20 -8.59
C PHE A 480 -8.24 8.94 -7.74
N PHE A 481 -9.46 8.44 -7.56
CA PHE A 481 -9.69 7.17 -6.87
C PHE A 481 -10.20 6.11 -7.85
N CYS A 482 -9.63 4.91 -7.76
CA CYS A 482 -10.15 3.72 -8.42
C CYS A 482 -10.96 2.85 -7.45
N GLU A 483 -11.93 2.12 -7.98
CA GLU A 483 -12.60 1.01 -7.29
C GLU A 483 -11.96 -0.33 -7.68
N THR A 484 -11.86 -1.26 -6.73
CA THR A 484 -11.61 -2.68 -7.01
C THR A 484 -12.70 -3.55 -6.39
N VAL A 485 -13.27 -4.43 -7.23
CA VAL A 485 -14.22 -5.44 -6.79
C VAL A 485 -13.44 -6.71 -6.45
N ILE A 486 -13.50 -7.17 -5.20
CA ILE A 486 -12.90 -8.44 -4.78
C ILE A 486 -13.63 -9.58 -5.53
N THR A 487 -13.08 -9.99 -6.68
CA THR A 487 -13.66 -10.99 -7.57
C THR A 487 -13.28 -12.41 -7.16
N GLY A 488 -13.68 -12.82 -5.96
CA GLY A 488 -13.94 -14.24 -5.71
C GLY A 488 -15.26 -14.62 -6.38
N LYS A 489 -15.30 -15.67 -7.23
CA LYS A 489 -16.58 -16.20 -7.74
C LYS A 489 -17.43 -16.72 -6.57
N LYS A 490 -18.32 -15.88 -6.05
CA LYS A 490 -19.26 -16.23 -4.98
C LYS A 490 -20.42 -17.01 -5.58
N GLN A 491 -20.44 -18.32 -5.34
CA GLN A 491 -21.59 -19.15 -5.67
C GLN A 491 -22.43 -19.35 -4.42
N ILE A 492 -23.72 -19.10 -4.53
CA ILE A 492 -24.68 -19.42 -3.48
C ILE A 492 -25.14 -20.85 -3.76
N ALA A 493 -24.72 -21.77 -2.89
CA ALA A 493 -25.29 -23.10 -2.80
C ALA A 493 -26.21 -23.13 -1.59
N ARG A 494 -27.33 -23.82 -1.71
CA ARG A 494 -28.37 -23.78 -0.69
C ARG A 494 -28.75 -25.27 -0.56
N LEU A 495 -28.62 -25.76 0.67
CA LEU A 495 -28.46 -27.18 0.97
C LEU A 495 -29.65 -27.76 1.72
N LYS A 496 -29.97 -29.03 1.44
CA LYS A 496 -31.05 -29.74 2.12
C LYS A 496 -30.53 -30.43 3.39
N ILE A 497 -30.80 -29.93 4.60
CA ILE A 497 -30.20 -30.48 5.84
C ILE A 497 -31.24 -31.23 6.69
N LYS A 498 -30.88 -32.44 7.08
CA LYS A 498 -31.61 -33.28 8.04
C LYS A 498 -30.70 -33.54 9.23
N SER A 499 -31.10 -33.06 10.40
CA SER A 499 -30.39 -33.25 11.67
C SER A 499 -31.38 -33.63 12.76
N ASN A 500 -30.93 -34.44 13.71
CA ASN A 500 -31.61 -34.73 14.97
C ASN A 500 -31.27 -33.72 16.08
N GLN A 501 -30.26 -32.88 15.84
CA GLN A 501 -29.83 -31.80 16.73
C GLN A 501 -30.33 -30.45 16.19
N ASP A 502 -30.38 -29.43 17.06
CA ASP A 502 -30.77 -28.09 16.64
C ASP A 502 -29.77 -27.55 15.61
N VAL A 503 -30.24 -27.33 14.39
CA VAL A 503 -29.39 -26.82 13.30
C VAL A 503 -28.98 -25.38 13.54
N ASP A 504 -29.69 -24.64 14.40
CA ASP A 504 -29.30 -23.29 14.75
C ASP A 504 -28.20 -23.22 15.82
N ASP A 505 -27.87 -24.34 16.44
CA ASP A 505 -26.73 -24.47 17.35
C ASP A 505 -25.40 -24.16 16.62
N PRO A 506 -24.54 -23.30 17.19
CA PRO A 506 -23.24 -22.96 16.59
C PRO A 506 -22.32 -24.17 16.36
N GLY A 507 -22.29 -25.15 17.26
CA GLY A 507 -21.47 -26.35 17.12
C GLY A 507 -21.96 -27.23 15.96
N VAL A 508 -23.27 -27.38 15.83
CA VAL A 508 -23.89 -28.09 14.69
C VAL A 508 -23.61 -27.35 13.37
N LYS A 509 -23.69 -26.01 13.35
CA LYS A 509 -23.34 -25.16 12.20
C LYS A 509 -21.90 -25.36 11.73
N VAL A 510 -20.95 -25.45 12.64
CA VAL A 510 -19.53 -25.70 12.34
C VAL A 510 -19.34 -27.10 11.75
N ALA A 511 -19.90 -28.14 12.39
CA ALA A 511 -19.80 -29.51 11.90
C ALA A 511 -20.39 -29.68 10.48
N ILE A 512 -21.47 -28.95 10.18
CA ILE A 512 -22.06 -28.91 8.84
C ILE A 512 -21.12 -28.23 7.83
N LEU A 513 -20.53 -27.07 8.18
CA LEU A 513 -19.58 -26.36 7.29
C LEU A 513 -18.35 -27.20 6.99
N ASP A 514 -17.80 -27.90 7.98
CA ASP A 514 -16.64 -28.78 7.79
C ASP A 514 -16.96 -29.93 6.85
N LYS A 515 -18.15 -30.53 6.98
CA LYS A 515 -18.61 -31.57 6.05
C LYS A 515 -18.78 -31.04 4.63
N ILE A 516 -19.24 -29.80 4.46
CA ILE A 516 -19.34 -29.16 3.14
C ILE A 516 -17.95 -28.90 2.56
N ARG A 517 -17.01 -28.37 3.36
CA ARG A 517 -15.61 -28.15 2.93
C ARG A 517 -14.97 -29.45 2.44
N GLN A 518 -15.16 -30.55 3.17
CA GLN A 518 -14.67 -31.87 2.77
C GLN A 518 -15.22 -32.31 1.40
N MET A 519 -16.50 -32.07 1.11
CA MET A 519 -17.11 -32.41 -0.18
C MET A 519 -16.49 -31.65 -1.37
N PHE A 520 -15.89 -30.49 -1.12
CA PHE A 520 -15.31 -29.63 -2.15
C PHE A 520 -13.78 -29.59 -2.17
N SER A 521 -13.13 -30.37 -1.29
CA SER A 521 -11.66 -30.44 -1.15
C SER A 521 -10.90 -30.70 -2.45
N ASN A 522 -11.49 -31.43 -3.40
CA ASN A 522 -10.86 -31.77 -4.69
C ASN A 522 -10.93 -30.64 -5.76
N LYS A 523 -11.53 -29.48 -5.47
CA LYS A 523 -11.74 -28.38 -6.44
C LYS A 523 -10.89 -27.12 -6.16
N GLY A 524 -9.87 -27.23 -5.31
CA GLY A 524 -9.01 -26.12 -4.89
C GLY A 524 -9.44 -25.52 -3.55
N ASN A 525 -8.81 -24.40 -3.16
CA ASN A 525 -9.06 -23.75 -1.87
C ASN A 525 -10.40 -22.99 -1.90
N ILE A 526 -11.43 -23.51 -1.20
CA ILE A 526 -12.80 -22.97 -1.23
C ILE A 526 -13.20 -22.50 0.16
N THR A 527 -13.54 -21.22 0.28
CA THR A 527 -14.08 -20.63 1.52
C THR A 527 -15.60 -20.74 1.54
N VAL A 528 -16.15 -21.45 2.53
CA VAL A 528 -17.60 -21.63 2.74
C VAL A 528 -18.03 -20.89 3.99
N ARG A 529 -19.09 -20.07 3.89
CA ARG A 529 -19.68 -19.29 5.00
C ARG A 529 -21.21 -19.37 4.94
N TRP A 530 -21.86 -19.22 6.09
CA TRP A 530 -23.31 -19.12 6.16
C TRP A 530 -23.82 -17.78 5.63
N ARG A 531 -24.93 -17.79 4.89
CA ARG A 531 -25.66 -16.58 4.53
C ARG A 531 -26.84 -16.40 5.49
N GLN A 532 -26.82 -15.32 6.26
CA GLN A 532 -27.94 -14.93 7.12
C GLN A 532 -29.07 -14.34 6.26
N GLN A 533 -30.31 -14.70 6.56
CA GLN A 533 -31.50 -14.15 5.91
C GLN A 533 -31.93 -12.85 6.59
N SER A 534 -32.88 -12.13 5.99
CA SER A 534 -33.42 -10.86 6.49
C SER A 534 -34.07 -10.96 7.88
N ASP A 535 -34.43 -12.16 8.32
CA ASP A 535 -35.00 -12.47 9.63
C ASP A 535 -33.94 -12.88 10.68
N GLY A 536 -32.65 -12.75 10.36
CA GLY A 536 -31.55 -13.05 11.27
C GLY A 536 -31.24 -14.54 11.42
N LEU A 537 -32.02 -15.44 10.79
CA LEU A 537 -31.81 -16.88 10.86
C LEU A 537 -31.00 -17.40 9.66
N VAL A 538 -30.21 -18.45 9.92
CA VAL A 538 -29.51 -19.20 8.86
C VAL A 538 -30.43 -20.29 8.31
N PHE A 539 -31.19 -20.96 9.20
CA PHE A 539 -32.07 -22.07 8.87
C PHE A 539 -33.55 -21.71 8.93
N LYS A 540 -34.32 -22.15 7.92
CA LYS A 540 -35.79 -22.09 7.94
C LYS A 540 -36.36 -23.50 8.07
N ARG A 541 -37.21 -23.72 9.09
CA ARG A 541 -37.95 -24.97 9.22
C ARG A 541 -39.02 -25.02 8.13
N ILE A 542 -38.96 -26.03 7.27
CA ILE A 542 -40.06 -26.29 6.33
C ILE A 542 -41.16 -27.01 7.09
N LYS A 543 -42.35 -26.39 7.18
CA LYS A 543 -43.55 -27.06 7.71
C LYS A 543 -44.07 -28.03 6.66
N GLY A 544 -43.71 -29.30 6.82
CA GLY A 544 -44.21 -30.44 6.06
C GLY A 544 -43.61 -31.71 6.66
N ASN A 545 -44.47 -32.68 6.98
CA ASN A 545 -44.23 -33.90 7.75
C ASN A 545 -42.77 -34.45 7.75
N ARG A 546 -42.25 -34.65 8.97
CA ARG A 546 -40.98 -35.30 9.34
C ARG A 546 -39.80 -35.09 8.37
N THR A 547 -38.92 -34.16 8.76
CA THR A 547 -37.47 -34.16 8.50
C THR A 547 -37.03 -34.12 7.03
N THR A 548 -37.29 -33.01 6.34
CA THR A 548 -36.42 -32.60 5.22
C THR A 548 -36.54 -31.10 4.93
N THR A 549 -35.44 -30.35 4.97
CA THR A 549 -35.42 -28.90 4.71
C THR A 549 -34.57 -28.62 3.48
N THR A 550 -35.09 -28.17 2.31
CA THR A 550 -34.33 -27.77 1.07
C THR A 550 -34.10 -26.28 1.00
N PHE A 551 -33.03 -25.90 0.30
CA PHE A 551 -32.63 -24.55 -0.04
C PHE A 551 -32.23 -24.53 -1.56
N CYS A 552 -32.29 -23.39 -2.32
CA CYS A 552 -31.65 -23.14 -3.67
C CYS A 552 -30.30 -22.38 -3.82
#